data_AF-A0A9E6D3Y4-F1
#
_entry.id   AF-A0A9E6D3Y4-F1
#
_cell.length_a   1.000
_cell.length_b   1.000
_cell.length_c   1.000
_cell.angle_alpha   90.00
_cell.angle_beta   90.00
_cell.angle_gamma   90.00
#
_symmetry.space_group_name_H-M   'P 1'
#
loop_
_entity.id
_entity.type
_entity.pdbx_description
1 polymer ?
#
loop_
_entity_poly.entity_id
_entity_poly.type
_entity_poly.pdbx_seq_one_letter_code
_entity_poly.pdbx_strand_id
1 'polypeptide(L)'
;KESGNYQGQSRISKKGNKHIRAILHMPSMTAIRVNPTLKPFYERLKPKKAKPIVALVAVQRKLLVLMYSLWKSNSYYDGEFEIKKAARKQILTAQDSHKNELVTS
;
A
#
# COMPACT_ATOMS: atom_id res chain seq x y z
N LYS A 1 -18.48 -25.79 -2.11
CA LYS A 1 -19.38 -26.08 -0.97
C LYS A 1 -18.74 -25.46 0.28
N GLU A 2 -19.15 -24.26 0.66
CA GLU A 2 -18.74 -23.65 1.93
C GLU A 2 -19.90 -23.82 2.91
N SER A 3 -19.72 -24.69 3.90
CA SER A 3 -20.67 -24.93 4.98
C SER A 3 -20.10 -24.34 6.26
N GLY A 4 -20.81 -23.38 6.85
CA GLY A 4 -20.62 -23.04 8.26
C GLY A 4 -20.37 -21.56 8.52
N ASN A 5 -21.32 -20.97 9.25
CA ASN A 5 -21.34 -19.65 9.85
C ASN A 5 -20.19 -19.46 10.88
N TYR A 6 -18.94 -19.44 10.43
CA TYR A 6 -17.77 -19.19 11.27
C TYR A 6 -17.33 -17.73 11.15
N GLN A 7 -17.80 -16.90 12.09
CA GLN A 7 -17.25 -15.56 12.32
C GLN A 7 -15.94 -15.69 13.11
N GLY A 8 -14.97 -16.41 12.55
CA GLY A 8 -13.64 -16.52 13.13
C GLY A 8 -12.95 -15.17 13.09
N GLN A 9 -12.50 -14.66 14.24
CA GLN A 9 -11.73 -13.42 14.26
C GLN A 9 -10.56 -13.50 13.27
N SER A 10 -10.45 -12.51 12.39
CA SER A 10 -9.41 -12.43 11.36
C SER A 10 -8.02 -12.53 12.00
N ARG A 11 -7.47 -13.73 12.00
CA ARG A 11 -6.10 -14.02 12.44
C ARG A 11 -5.16 -13.74 11.28
N ILE A 12 -3.98 -13.22 11.60
CA ILE A 12 -2.91 -13.08 10.62
C ILE A 12 -2.60 -14.49 10.09
N SER A 13 -2.64 -14.66 8.78
CA SER A 13 -2.32 -15.93 8.15
C SER A 13 -0.92 -16.39 8.60
N LYS A 14 -0.76 -17.70 8.86
CA LYS A 14 0.56 -18.30 9.10
C LYS A 14 1.49 -18.17 7.88
N LYS A 15 0.93 -17.84 6.71
CA LYS A 15 1.64 -17.62 5.45
C LYS A 15 2.52 -16.36 5.52
N GLY A 16 3.77 -16.48 5.07
CA GLY A 16 4.77 -15.42 5.03
C GLY A 16 5.84 -15.55 6.11
N ASN A 17 7.03 -15.01 5.85
CA ASN A 17 8.21 -15.18 6.70
C ASN A 17 8.06 -14.45 8.04
N LYS A 18 8.14 -15.20 9.15
CA LYS A 18 8.07 -14.66 10.53
C LYS A 18 9.19 -13.67 10.83
N HIS A 19 10.39 -13.89 10.31
CA HIS A 19 11.55 -13.03 10.54
C HIS A 19 11.37 -11.68 9.88
N ILE A 20 10.86 -11.64 8.64
CA ILE A 20 10.59 -10.39 7.93
C ILE A 20 9.55 -9.55 8.69
N ARG A 21 8.50 -10.18 9.23
CA ARG A 21 7.49 -9.47 10.03
C ARG A 21 8.07 -8.90 11.33
N ALA A 22 9.00 -9.61 11.96
CA ALA A 22 9.68 -9.14 13.17
C ALA A 22 10.60 -7.94 12.85
N ILE A 23 11.45 -8.08 11.84
CA ILE A 23 12.38 -7.03 11.41
C ILE A 23 11.63 -5.77 10.96
N LEU A 24 10.54 -5.92 10.21
CA LEU A 24 9.75 -4.78 9.72
C LEU A 24 8.83 -4.16 10.77
N HIS A 25 8.74 -4.71 11.98
CA HIS A 25 7.85 -4.17 13.01
C HIS A 25 8.24 -2.76 13.44
N MET A 26 9.50 -2.56 13.84
CA MET A 26 9.99 -1.23 14.25
C MET A 26 10.04 -0.23 13.08
N PRO A 27 10.55 -0.58 11.89
CA PRO A 27 10.50 0.30 10.72
C PRO A 27 9.09 0.73 10.35
N SER A 28 8.10 -0.18 10.43
CA SER A 28 6.71 0.17 10.10
C SER A 28 6.08 1.11 11.13
N MET A 29 6.41 0.99 12.42
CA MET A 29 5.98 1.95 13.43
C MET A 29 6.55 3.35 13.18
N THR A 30 7.84 3.46 12.86
CA THR A 30 8.48 4.75 12.55
C THR A 30 7.91 5.35 11.26
N ALA A 31 7.73 4.52 10.22
CA ALA A 31 7.19 4.95 8.94
C ALA A 31 5.77 5.51 9.06
N ILE A 32 4.92 4.96 9.95
CA ILE A 32 3.58 5.52 10.21
C ILE A 32 3.66 6.94 10.80
N ARG A 33 4.71 7.27 11.58
CA ARG A 33 4.87 8.59 12.19
C ARG A 33 5.43 9.62 11.22
N VAL A 34 6.46 9.23 10.46
CA VAL A 34 7.23 10.14 9.61
C VAL A 34 6.62 10.29 8.21
N ASN A 35 6.00 9.24 7.67
CA ASN A 35 5.54 9.24 6.29
C ASN A 35 4.07 9.67 6.18
N PRO A 36 3.79 10.84 5.55
CA PRO A 36 2.43 11.39 5.45
C PRO A 36 1.50 10.52 4.59
N THR A 37 2.02 9.62 3.76
CA THR A 37 1.21 8.68 2.96
C THR A 37 0.83 7.42 3.75
N LEU A 38 1.69 6.96 4.64
CA LEU A 38 1.48 5.71 5.38
C LEU A 38 0.60 5.88 6.61
N LYS A 39 0.64 7.06 7.25
CA LYS A 39 -0.26 7.41 8.36
C LYS A 39 -1.75 7.28 8.00
N PRO A 40 -2.28 7.98 6.98
CA PRO A 40 -3.70 7.88 6.61
C PRO A 40 -4.06 6.47 6.10
N PHE A 41 -3.10 5.75 5.49
CA PHE A 41 -3.30 4.36 5.10
C PHE A 41 -3.52 3.45 6.31
N TYR A 42 -2.72 3.61 7.36
CA TYR A 42 -2.86 2.88 8.62
C TYR A 42 -4.17 3.24 9.33
N GLU A 43 -4.47 4.54 9.45
CA GLU A 43 -5.69 5.04 10.08
C GLU A 43 -6.96 4.55 9.38
N ARG A 44 -6.98 4.49 8.05
CA ARG A 44 -8.11 3.93 7.29
C ARG A 44 -8.31 2.43 7.53
N LEU A 45 -7.22 1.70 7.80
CA LEU A 45 -7.28 0.25 8.06
C LEU A 45 -7.60 -0.08 9.52
N LYS A 46 -7.26 0.80 10.47
CA LYS A 46 -7.49 0.60 11.91
C LYS A 46 -8.97 0.35 12.28
N PRO A 47 -9.98 1.10 11.79
CA PRO A 47 -11.38 0.84 12.12
C PRO A 47 -11.93 -0.38 11.37
N LYS A 48 -11.42 -0.68 10.16
CA LYS A 48 -11.88 -1.82 9.35
C LYS A 48 -11.33 -3.16 9.81
N LYS A 49 -10.21 -3.17 10.52
CA LYS A 49 -9.58 -4.38 11.03
C LYS A 49 -9.76 -4.43 12.54
N ALA A 50 -10.48 -5.43 13.03
CA ALA A 50 -10.75 -5.64 14.46
C ALA A 50 -9.50 -5.66 15.37
N LYS A 51 -8.29 -5.76 14.80
CA LYS A 51 -7.02 -5.78 15.53
C LYS A 51 -6.00 -4.82 14.90
N PRO A 52 -5.42 -3.87 15.67
CA PRO A 52 -4.40 -2.92 15.19
C PRO A 52 -3.19 -3.59 14.54
N ILE A 53 -2.80 -4.77 15.02
CA ILE A 53 -1.68 -5.55 14.49
C ILE A 53 -1.92 -5.93 13.03
N VAL A 54 -3.16 -6.18 12.62
CA VAL A 54 -3.48 -6.56 11.23
C VAL A 54 -3.40 -5.34 10.30
N ALA A 55 -3.63 -4.13 10.82
CA ALA A 55 -3.36 -2.89 10.10
C ALA A 55 -1.84 -2.66 9.96
N LEU A 56 -1.08 -2.91 11.03
CA LEU A 56 0.38 -2.81 11.02
C LEU A 56 1.03 -3.78 10.02
N VAL A 57 0.58 -5.05 9.98
CA VAL A 57 1.07 -6.04 9.01
C VAL A 57 0.77 -5.61 7.56
N ALA A 58 -0.33 -4.89 7.32
CA ALA A 58 -0.60 -4.34 6.00
C ALA A 58 0.39 -3.22 5.64
N VAL A 59 0.78 -2.38 6.60
CA VAL A 59 1.83 -1.36 6.42
C VAL A 59 3.19 -2.02 6.16
N GLN A 60 3.54 -3.08 6.92
CA GLN A 60 4.77 -3.85 6.68
C GLN A 60 4.84 -4.38 5.25
N ARG A 61 3.75 -4.94 4.74
CA ARG A 61 3.69 -5.42 3.35
C ARG A 61 3.87 -4.27 2.35
N LYS A 62 3.26 -3.11 2.60
CA LYS A 62 3.40 -1.94 1.73
C LYS A 62 4.85 -1.43 1.70
N LEU A 63 5.52 -1.40 2.85
CA LEU A 63 6.93 -1.04 2.95
C LEU A 63 7.84 -2.03 2.23
N LEU A 64 7.60 -3.34 2.40
CA LEU A 64 8.40 -4.36 1.72
C LEU A 64 8.32 -4.21 0.19
N VAL A 65 7.12 -3.97 -0.34
CA VAL A 65 6.92 -3.73 -1.78
C VAL A 65 7.61 -2.45 -2.23
N LEU A 66 7.55 -1.39 -1.44
CA LEU A 66 8.22 -0.13 -1.73
C LEU A 66 9.76 -0.30 -1.79
N MET A 67 10.34 -0.95 -0.78
CA MET A 67 11.78 -1.23 -0.77
C MET A 67 12.19 -2.06 -1.99
N TYR A 68 11.42 -3.10 -2.31
CA TYR A 68 11.68 -3.94 -3.48
C TYR A 68 11.54 -3.17 -4.80
N SER A 69 10.55 -2.28 -4.93
CA SER A 69 10.39 -1.47 -6.15
C SER A 69 11.54 -0.50 -6.34
N LEU A 70 11.99 0.17 -5.28
CA LEU A 70 13.12 1.10 -5.34
C LEU A 70 14.42 0.38 -5.68
N TRP A 71 14.64 -0.78 -5.07
CA TRP A 71 15.79 -1.63 -5.38
C TRP A 71 15.78 -2.09 -6.83
N LYS A 72 14.62 -2.53 -7.35
CA LYS A 72 14.49 -2.98 -8.73
C LYS A 72 14.66 -1.83 -9.74
N SER A 73 14.19 -0.63 -9.42
CA SER A 73 14.28 0.52 -10.31
C SER A 73 15.57 1.32 -10.14
N ASN A 74 16.48 0.88 -9.26
CA ASN A 74 17.70 1.60 -8.86
C ASN A 74 17.44 3.10 -8.61
N SER A 75 16.31 3.40 -7.96
CA SER A 75 15.85 4.78 -7.73
C SER A 75 15.76 5.07 -6.24
N TYR A 76 15.92 6.34 -5.87
CA TYR A 76 15.80 6.79 -4.49
C TYR A 76 14.34 6.94 -4.06
N TYR A 77 14.09 6.81 -2.76
CA TYR A 77 12.77 7.06 -2.19
C TYR A 77 12.41 8.54 -2.37
N ASP A 78 11.29 8.80 -3.02
CA ASP A 78 10.70 10.14 -3.15
C ASP A 78 9.38 10.19 -2.39
N GLY A 79 9.31 11.03 -1.36
CA GLY A 79 8.11 11.23 -0.55
C GLY A 79 6.94 11.83 -1.33
N GLU A 80 7.23 12.51 -2.44
CA GLU A 80 6.23 13.10 -3.33
C GLU A 80 5.87 12.17 -4.50
N PHE A 81 6.43 10.95 -4.53
CA PHE A 81 6.20 10.02 -5.63
C PHE A 81 4.72 9.79 -5.90
N GLU A 82 3.89 9.70 -4.86
CA GLU A 82 2.44 9.51 -5.02
C GLU A 82 1.75 10.74 -5.63
N ILE A 83 2.22 11.95 -5.33
CA ILE A 83 1.71 13.20 -5.92
C ILE A 83 2.12 13.25 -7.40
N LYS A 84 3.40 13.01 -7.70
CA LYS A 84 3.93 12.97 -9.07
C LYS A 84 3.27 11.89 -9.91
N LYS A 85 2.99 10.72 -9.33
CA LYS A 85 2.26 9.63 -9.98
C LYS A 85 0.81 10.01 -10.29
N ALA A 86 0.12 10.67 -9.36
CA ALA A 86 -1.24 11.14 -9.58
C ALA A 86 -1.28 12.20 -10.71
N ALA A 87 -0.36 13.16 -10.69
CA ALA A 87 -0.21 14.16 -11.74
C ALA A 87 0.08 13.55 -13.11
N ARG A 88 1.02 12.60 -13.19
CA ARG A 88 1.36 11.90 -14.43
C ARG A 88 0.18 11.08 -14.99
N LYS A 89 -0.62 10.49 -14.11
CA LYS A 89 -1.85 9.77 -14.50
C LYS A 89 -2.89 10.72 -15.10
N GLN A 90 -3.09 11.91 -14.50
CA GLN A 90 -4.01 12.93 -15.01
C GLN A 90 -3.59 13.46 -16.39
N ILE A 91 -2.29 13.72 -16.59
CA ILE A 91 -1.75 14.16 -17.88
C ILE A 91 -1.98 13.11 -18.97
N LEU A 92 -1.71 11.83 -18.66
CA LEU A 92 -1.93 10.73 -19.62
C LEU A 92 -3.40 10.60 -20.00
N THR A 93 -4.31 10.64 -19.02
CA THR A 93 -5.75 10.61 -19.31
C THR A 93 -6.24 11.81 -20.12
N ALA A 94 -5.65 12.99 -19.94
CA ALA A 94 -5.99 14.18 -20.73
C ALA A 94 -5.47 14.09 -22.18
N GLN A 95 -4.31 13.46 -22.39
CA GLN A 95 -3.76 13.20 -23.73
C GLN A 95 -4.57 12.15 -24.50
N ASP A 96 -5.11 11.14 -23.81
CA ASP A 96 -5.96 10.12 -24.43
C ASP A 96 -7.31 10.70 -24.88
N SER A 97 -7.89 11.63 -24.12
CA SER A 97 -9.13 12.34 -24.52
C SER A 97 -8.94 13.19 -25.78
N HIS A 98 -7.84 13.94 -25.88
CA HIS A 98 -7.53 14.79 -27.03
C HIS A 98 -7.22 13.97 -28.30
N LYS A 99 -6.69 12.75 -28.16
CA LYS A 99 -6.51 11.84 -29.31
C LYS A 99 -7.83 11.22 -29.76
N ASN A 100 -8.76 10.94 -28.85
CA ASN A 100 -10.03 10.31 -29.20
C ASN A 100 -10.96 11.26 -29.98
N GLU A 101 -10.94 12.57 -29.69
CA GLU A 101 -11.72 13.58 -30.42
C GLU A 101 -11.26 13.77 -31.87
N LEU A 102 -9.96 13.58 -32.15
CA LEU A 102 -9.38 13.67 -33.50
C LEU A 102 -9.64 12.44 -34.38
N VAL A 103 -10.08 11.31 -33.80
CA VAL A 103 -10.35 10.04 -34.51
C VAL A 103 -11.84 9.89 -34.85
N THR A 104 -12.71 10.65 -34.20
CA THR A 104 -14.17 10.67 -34.43
C THR A 104 -14.65 11.73 -35.42
N SER A 105 -13.73 12.46 -36.08
CA SER A 105 -14.00 13.34 -37.24
C SER A 105 -13.37 12.74 -38.50
#